data_AF-A0A947TK21-F1
#
_entry.id   AF-A0A947TK21-F1
#
_cell.length_a   1.000
_cell.length_b   1.000
_cell.length_c   1.000
_cell.angle_alpha   90.00
_cell.angle_beta   90.00
_cell.angle_gamma   90.00
#
_symmetry.space_group_name_H-M   'P 1'
#
loop_
_entity.id
_entity.type
_entity.pdbx_description
1 polymer ?
#
loop_
_entity_poly.entity_id
_entity_poly.type
_entity_poly.pdbx_seq_one_letter_code
_entity_poly.pdbx_strand_id
1 'polypeptide(L)'
;MFGSAAVADDQLDQLRGRQTVFNSNEVDGQLYNNEAVSNVTGSNFVTDGSFAGMSGFSTVIQNSGNNVLIQNATVLNLQFQQ
;
A
#
# COMPACT_ATOMS: atom_id res chain seq x y z
N MET A 1 5.45 2.25 -43.88
CA MET A 1 4.07 1.73 -43.83
C MET A 1 3.84 1.21 -42.42
N PHE A 2 3.12 1.95 -41.59
CA PHE A 2 2.75 1.50 -40.25
C PHE A 2 1.38 0.81 -40.34
N GLY A 3 1.41 -0.50 -40.48
CA GLY A 3 0.22 -1.33 -40.36
C GLY A 3 0.64 -2.59 -39.62
N SER A 4 0.48 -2.61 -38.29
CA SER A 4 0.55 -3.88 -37.58
C SER A 4 -0.56 -4.77 -38.15
N ALA A 5 -0.23 -6.03 -38.44
CA ALA A 5 -1.23 -7.01 -38.87
C ALA A 5 -2.44 -6.99 -37.92
N ALA A 6 -3.65 -7.08 -38.48
CA ALA A 6 -4.86 -7.18 -37.68
C ALA A 6 -4.73 -8.39 -36.74
N VAL A 7 -4.89 -8.15 -35.44
CA VAL A 7 -4.84 -9.20 -34.41
C VAL A 7 -6.10 -10.06 -34.56
N ALA A 8 -5.97 -11.39 -34.49
CA ALA A 8 -7.09 -12.31 -34.61
C ALA A 8 -8.09 -12.09 -33.48
N ASP A 9 -9.39 -12.28 -33.74
CA ASP A 9 -10.44 -12.03 -32.75
C ASP A 9 -10.26 -12.88 -31.47
N ASP A 10 -9.81 -14.12 -31.59
CA ASP A 10 -9.51 -14.98 -30.43
C ASP A 10 -8.35 -14.44 -29.57
N GLN A 11 -7.34 -13.85 -30.21
CA GLN A 11 -6.22 -13.19 -29.53
C GLN A 11 -6.67 -11.87 -28.90
N LEU A 12 -7.54 -11.12 -29.59
CA LEU A 12 -8.14 -9.94 -29.03
C LEU A 12 -9.06 -10.30 -27.87
N ASP A 13 -9.82 -11.40 -27.89
CA ASP A 13 -10.67 -11.83 -26.78
C ASP A 13 -9.88 -12.29 -25.56
N GLN A 14 -8.72 -12.90 -25.74
CA GLN A 14 -7.77 -13.15 -24.65
C GLN A 14 -7.17 -11.86 -24.05
N LEU A 15 -7.08 -10.78 -24.85
CA LEU A 15 -6.58 -9.46 -24.42
C LEU A 15 -7.71 -8.54 -23.88
N ARG A 16 -8.93 -8.68 -24.41
CA ARG A 16 -10.16 -7.95 -24.09
C ARG A 16 -10.85 -8.65 -22.91
N GLY A 17 -10.22 -8.51 -21.76
CA GLY A 17 -10.68 -9.18 -20.55
C GLY A 17 -9.64 -9.22 -19.45
N ARG A 18 -8.58 -8.40 -19.56
CA ARG A 18 -7.66 -8.15 -18.43
C ARG A 18 -8.54 -7.86 -17.21
N GLN A 19 -8.46 -8.81 -16.28
CA GLN A 19 -9.16 -8.89 -15.01
C GLN A 19 -9.45 -7.48 -14.49
N THR A 20 -10.74 -7.10 -14.41
CA THR A 20 -11.10 -5.86 -13.73
C THR A 20 -10.68 -6.02 -12.27
N VAL A 21 -9.54 -5.44 -11.92
CA VAL A 21 -9.03 -5.49 -10.55
C VAL A 21 -9.70 -4.38 -9.76
N PHE A 22 -10.66 -4.75 -8.94
CA PHE A 22 -11.24 -3.86 -7.95
C PHE A 22 -10.41 -3.94 -6.66
N ASN A 23 -9.95 -2.78 -6.19
CA ASN A 23 -9.23 -2.65 -4.94
C ASN A 23 -10.04 -1.74 -4.03
N SER A 24 -10.40 -2.23 -2.84
CA SER A 24 -11.08 -1.43 -1.83
C SER A 24 -10.24 -1.42 -0.55
N ASN A 25 -9.99 -0.22 -0.04
CA ASN A 25 -9.48 -0.02 1.31
C ASN A 25 -10.55 0.75 2.07
N GLU A 26 -11.24 0.07 2.96
CA GLU A 26 -12.17 0.68 3.92
C GLU A 26 -11.50 0.60 5.28
N VAL A 27 -11.19 1.77 5.86
CA VAL A 27 -10.49 1.85 7.14
C VAL A 27 -11.22 2.88 7.99
N ASP A 28 -12.04 2.35 8.89
CA ASP A 28 -12.79 3.12 9.86
C ASP A 28 -12.18 2.97 11.24
N GLY A 29 -12.09 4.09 11.94
CA GLY A 29 -11.51 4.10 13.25
C GLY A 29 -11.85 5.40 13.95
N GLN A 30 -12.16 5.24 15.24
CA GLN A 30 -12.56 6.33 16.10
C GLN A 30 -11.80 6.24 17.40
N LEU A 31 -11.41 7.39 17.92
CA LEU A 31 -10.87 7.57 19.25
C LEU A 31 -11.83 8.44 20.02
N TYR A 32 -12.44 7.91 21.06
CA TYR A 32 -13.37 8.64 21.90
C TYR A 32 -13.07 8.45 23.38
N ASN A 33 -13.38 9.50 24.14
CA ASN A 33 -13.22 9.56 25.59
C ASN A 33 -11.80 9.23 26.06
N ASN A 34 -10.80 9.66 25.29
CA ASN A 34 -9.40 9.43 25.63
C ASN A 34 -8.89 10.55 26.54
N GLU A 35 -8.35 10.17 27.69
CA GLU A 35 -7.67 11.06 28.64
C GLU A 35 -6.24 10.54 28.85
N ALA A 36 -5.25 11.43 28.74
CA ALA A 36 -3.85 11.13 29.01
C ALA A 36 -3.30 12.19 29.97
N VAL A 37 -2.93 11.79 31.19
CA VAL A 37 -2.46 12.68 32.24
C VAL A 37 -1.15 12.15 32.81
N SER A 38 -0.18 13.03 32.99
CA SER A 38 1.18 12.69 33.47
C SER A 38 1.92 11.69 32.58
N ASN A 39 1.63 11.66 31.28
CA ASN A 39 2.33 10.77 30.36
C ASN A 39 3.73 11.31 30.01
N VAL A 40 4.73 10.44 30.11
CA VAL A 40 6.04 10.63 29.50
C VAL A 40 6.03 9.83 28.19
N THR A 41 6.24 10.52 27.07
CA THR A 41 6.32 9.88 25.75
C THR A 41 7.78 9.64 25.35
N GLY A 42 7.99 8.65 24.49
CA GLY A 42 9.31 8.28 24.00
C GLY A 42 9.67 8.95 22.69
N SER A 43 10.86 8.63 22.20
CA SER A 43 11.25 8.95 20.82
C SER A 43 10.96 7.79 19.89
N ASN A 44 10.70 8.13 18.64
CA ASN A 44 10.56 7.22 17.52
C ASN A 44 11.85 7.29 16.72
N PHE A 45 12.63 6.21 16.69
CA PHE A 45 13.90 6.19 15.97
C PHE A 45 13.88 5.13 14.87
N VAL A 46 14.00 5.59 13.63
CA VAL A 46 14.53 4.84 12.50
C VAL A 46 15.90 5.46 12.22
N THR A 47 16.97 4.73 12.51
CA THR A 47 18.34 5.27 12.44
C THR A 47 19.05 4.84 11.18
N ASP A 48 20.29 5.32 11.01
CA ASP A 48 21.14 4.97 9.87
C ASP A 48 21.21 3.46 9.66
N GLY A 49 21.04 3.03 8.42
CA GLY A 49 21.06 1.62 8.05
C GLY A 49 19.75 0.85 8.24
N SER A 50 18.69 1.44 8.83
CA SER A 50 17.43 0.73 9.12
C SER A 50 16.74 0.14 7.89
N PHE A 51 17.04 0.66 6.69
CA PHE A 51 16.58 0.12 5.42
C PHE A 51 17.71 -0.07 4.40
N ALA A 52 18.97 -0.10 4.84
CA ALA A 52 20.09 -0.34 3.93
C ALA A 52 19.93 -1.73 3.29
N GLY A 53 20.00 -1.80 1.96
CA GLY A 53 19.79 -3.04 1.21
C GLY A 53 18.33 -3.49 1.08
N MET A 54 17.36 -2.66 1.49
CA MET A 54 15.96 -2.99 1.32
C MET A 54 15.56 -2.98 -0.16
N SER A 55 14.89 -4.04 -0.59
CA SER A 55 14.28 -4.19 -1.92
C SER A 55 12.79 -4.50 -1.79
N GLY A 56 11.96 -3.95 -2.67
CA GLY A 56 10.51 -4.10 -2.59
C GLY A 56 9.88 -2.91 -1.86
N PHE A 57 8.80 -3.14 -1.12
CA PHE A 57 8.02 -2.10 -0.45
C PHE A 57 8.05 -2.27 1.07
N SER A 58 8.09 -1.15 1.79
CA SER A 58 8.09 -1.12 3.25
C SER A 58 7.22 0.03 3.76
N THR A 59 6.51 -0.23 4.84
CA THR A 59 5.75 0.78 5.58
C THR A 59 6.26 0.82 7.01
N VAL A 60 6.66 2.00 7.47
CA VAL A 60 7.02 2.21 8.87
C VAL A 60 6.18 3.32 9.46
N ILE A 61 5.60 3.01 10.61
CA ILE A 61 4.78 3.95 11.36
C ILE A 61 5.30 3.91 12.79
N GLN A 62 5.76 5.07 13.26
CA GLN A 62 6.25 5.23 14.62
C GLN A 62 5.41 6.30 15.30
N ASN A 63 4.77 5.92 16.40
CA ASN A 63 4.05 6.85 17.24
C ASN A 63 4.36 6.54 18.71
N SER A 64 4.93 7.52 19.40
CA SER A 64 5.38 7.40 20.78
C SER A 64 4.42 8.09 21.75
N GLY A 65 3.31 8.60 21.21
CA GLY A 65 2.28 9.33 21.92
C GLY A 65 1.21 8.42 22.50
N ASN A 66 0.24 9.06 23.14
CA ASN A 66 -0.96 8.40 23.67
C ASN A 66 -2.15 8.80 22.81
N ASN A 67 -3.24 8.06 22.92
CA ASN A 67 -4.48 8.35 22.18
C ASN A 67 -4.24 8.35 20.68
N VAL A 68 -3.54 7.33 20.19
CA VAL A 68 -3.16 7.24 18.79
C VAL A 68 -3.88 6.07 18.15
N LEU A 69 -4.52 6.39 17.04
CA LEU A 69 -5.14 5.45 16.13
C LEU A 69 -4.38 5.54 14.81
N ILE A 70 -3.75 4.43 14.44
CA ILE A 70 -3.03 4.31 13.18
C ILE A 70 -3.86 3.45 12.25
N GLN A 71 -4.21 4.02 11.11
CA GLN A 71 -4.99 3.38 10.06
C GLN A 71 -4.15 3.40 8.78
N ASN A 72 -3.54 2.27 8.45
CA ASN A 72 -2.78 2.10 7.22
C ASN A 72 -3.32 0.91 6.43
N ALA A 73 -3.58 1.15 5.15
CA ALA A 73 -3.97 0.11 4.20
C ALA A 73 -3.18 0.31 2.92
N THR A 74 -2.51 -0.75 2.45
CA THR A 74 -1.74 -0.75 1.21
C THR A 74 -2.26 -1.88 0.33
N VAL A 75 -2.66 -1.56 -0.89
CA VAL A 75 -3.01 -2.58 -1.90
C VAL A 75 -1.95 -2.57 -2.98
N LEU A 76 -1.35 -3.74 -3.22
CA LEU A 76 -0.33 -3.92 -4.24
C LEU A 76 -0.82 -4.90 -5.30
N ASN A 77 -0.91 -4.42 -6.54
CA ASN A 77 -1.23 -5.24 -7.71
C ASN A 77 0.02 -5.44 -8.55
N LEU A 78 0.47 -6.68 -8.67
CA LEU A 78 1.66 -7.04 -9.44
C LEU A 78 1.26 -7.86 -10.66
N GLN A 79 1.74 -7.43 -11.83
CA GLN A 79 1.71 -8.22 -13.05
C GLN A 79 3.12 -8.30 -13.61
N PHE A 80 3.66 -9.52 -13.68
CA PHE A 80 4.93 -9.77 -14.32
C PHE A 80 4.69 -10.07 -15.79
N GLN A 81 5.42 -9.39 -16.69
CA GLN A 81 5.47 -9.75 -18.10
C GLN A 81 6.77 -10.54 -18.32
N GLN A 82 6.66 -11.72 -18.92
CA GLN A 82 7.80 -12.49 -19.42
C GLN A 82 8.22 -11.96 -20.78
#